data_AF-A0A355GUS0-F1
#
_entry.id   AF-A0A355GUS0-F1
#
_cell.length_a   1.000
_cell.length_b   1.000
_cell.length_c   1.000
_cell.angle_alpha   90.00
_cell.angle_beta   90.00
_cell.angle_gamma   90.00
#
_symmetry.space_group_name_H-M   'P 1'
#
loop_
_entity.id
_entity.type
_entity.pdbx_description
1 polymer ?
#
loop_
_entity_poly.entity_id
_entity_poly.type
_entity_poly.pdbx_seq_one_letter_code
_entity_poly.pdbx_strand_id
1 'polypeptide(L)'
;MRMKRIISLALYFILVFTLCQPVFAAGKTMTWTGASNENWNVADNWEPEEAPGLGDTAIIPASTVAAVVYNTTSVTLDCSGEVSVELGEYLYLTGTSYLKSGKLSGDGDVTIIVNDSELQWSRGSIEGNGTFTVDANTRLVIDAGSDVGMSRPL
;
A
#
# COMPACT_ATOMS: atom_id res chain seq x y z
N MET A 1 -39.26 -27.94 -26.06
CA MET A 1 -37.88 -27.95 -26.59
C MET A 1 -37.13 -26.61 -26.47
N ARG A 2 -37.80 -25.44 -26.54
CA ARG A 2 -37.16 -24.11 -26.46
C ARG A 2 -36.58 -23.75 -25.08
N MET A 3 -37.27 -24.09 -23.98
CA MET A 3 -36.79 -23.82 -22.61
C MET A 3 -35.56 -24.64 -22.18
N LYS A 4 -35.46 -25.91 -22.58
CA LYS A 4 -34.28 -26.76 -22.27
C LYS A 4 -32.98 -26.22 -22.87
N ARG A 5 -33.06 -25.60 -24.06
CA ARG A 5 -31.91 -24.95 -24.73
C ARG A 5 -31.50 -23.67 -24.01
N ILE A 6 -32.45 -22.89 -23.48
CA ILE A 6 -32.17 -21.67 -22.71
C ILE A 6 -31.52 -22.02 -21.37
N ILE A 7 -32.03 -23.04 -20.66
CA ILE A 7 -31.47 -23.51 -19.38
C ILE A 7 -30.04 -24.03 -19.58
N SER A 8 -29.80 -24.79 -20.67
CA SER A 8 -28.46 -25.30 -20.99
C SER A 8 -27.47 -24.19 -21.35
N LEU A 9 -27.92 -23.12 -22.00
CA LEU A 9 -27.07 -21.98 -22.35
C LEU A 9 -26.74 -21.13 -21.12
N ALA A 10 -27.72 -20.94 -20.21
CA ALA A 10 -27.52 -20.24 -18.95
C ALA A 10 -26.56 -20.98 -18.02
N LEU A 11 -26.68 -22.31 -17.93
CA LEU A 11 -25.74 -23.15 -17.18
C LEU A 11 -24.32 -23.09 -17.75
N TYR A 12 -24.17 -23.05 -19.08
CA TYR A 12 -22.87 -22.88 -19.72
C TYR A 12 -22.24 -21.51 -19.41
N PHE A 13 -23.05 -20.44 -19.43
CA PHE A 13 -22.59 -19.10 -19.06
C PHE A 13 -22.15 -19.02 -17.60
N ILE A 14 -22.93 -19.59 -16.67
CA ILE A 14 -22.57 -19.63 -15.24
C ILE A 14 -21.29 -20.44 -15.02
N LEU A 15 -21.13 -21.59 -15.70
CA LEU A 15 -19.93 -22.42 -15.61
C LEU A 15 -18.67 -21.67 -16.07
N VAL A 16 -18.75 -20.93 -17.18
CA VAL A 16 -17.63 -20.13 -17.72
C VAL A 16 -17.26 -18.98 -16.77
N PHE A 17 -18.23 -18.32 -16.14
CA PHE A 17 -17.98 -17.26 -15.14
C PHE A 17 -17.43 -17.81 -13.81
N THR A 18 -17.78 -19.04 -13.41
CA THR A 18 -17.22 -19.66 -12.20
C THR A 18 -15.80 -20.19 -12.39
N LEU A 19 -15.42 -20.57 -13.61
CA LEU A 19 -14.09 -21.09 -13.92
C LEU A 19 -13.07 -19.99 -14.23
N CYS A 20 -13.54 -18.81 -14.62
CA CYS A 20 -12.72 -17.62 -14.81
C CYS A 20 -12.78 -16.74 -13.54
N GLN A 21 -12.33 -17.30 -12.42
CA GLN A 21 -12.01 -16.44 -11.27
C GLN A 21 -10.75 -15.65 -11.65
N PRO A 22 -10.74 -14.31 -11.52
CA PRO A 22 -9.49 -13.57 -11.65
C PRO A 22 -8.55 -14.06 -10.56
N VAL A 23 -7.53 -14.83 -10.95
CA VAL A 23 -6.40 -15.12 -10.06
C VAL A 23 -5.64 -13.81 -9.97
N PHE A 24 -5.89 -13.03 -8.92
CA PHE A 24 -4.98 -11.96 -8.54
C PHE A 24 -3.63 -12.64 -8.25
N ALA A 25 -2.60 -12.26 -9.00
CA ALA A 25 -1.25 -12.72 -8.70
C ALA A 25 -0.96 -12.36 -7.23
N ALA A 26 -0.40 -13.30 -6.48
CA ALA A 26 0.05 -13.01 -5.12
C ALA A 26 1.07 -11.87 -5.19
N GLY A 27 0.88 -10.84 -4.36
CA GLY A 27 1.82 -9.72 -4.28
C GLY A 27 3.23 -10.22 -3.97
N LYS A 28 4.21 -9.59 -4.61
CA LYS A 28 5.63 -9.83 -4.38
C LYS A 28 6.10 -8.96 -3.20
N THR A 29 7.22 -9.32 -2.59
CA THR A 29 7.89 -8.49 -1.58
C THR A 29 9.06 -7.75 -2.21
N MET A 30 9.04 -6.43 -2.13
CA MET A 30 10.06 -5.52 -2.65
C MET A 30 10.74 -4.83 -1.47
N THR A 31 12.07 -4.92 -1.38
CA THR A 31 12.84 -4.30 -0.29
C THR A 31 13.57 -3.07 -0.80
N TRP A 32 13.35 -1.93 -0.15
CA TRP A 32 14.05 -0.70 -0.47
C TRP A 32 15.54 -0.82 -0.12
N THR A 33 16.39 -0.52 -1.10
CA THR A 33 17.85 -0.47 -0.98
C THR A 33 18.37 0.97 -1.05
N GLY A 34 17.66 1.87 -1.75
CA GLY A 34 18.11 3.24 -1.99
C GLY A 34 19.46 3.32 -2.71
N ALA A 35 19.80 2.32 -3.52
CA ALA A 35 21.15 2.16 -4.06
C ALA A 35 21.55 3.25 -5.07
N SER A 36 20.59 3.82 -5.80
CA SER A 36 20.82 4.86 -6.80
C SER A 36 20.50 6.26 -6.27
N ASN A 37 19.34 6.42 -5.62
CA ASN A 37 18.86 7.68 -5.05
C ASN A 37 17.64 7.41 -4.13
N GLU A 38 16.93 8.46 -3.73
CA GLU A 38 15.78 8.37 -2.83
C GLU A 38 14.44 8.11 -3.55
N ASN A 39 14.36 8.18 -4.89
CA ASN A 39 13.11 8.12 -5.63
C ASN A 39 12.47 6.72 -5.63
N TRP A 40 11.28 6.60 -5.04
CA TRP A 40 10.47 5.38 -4.93
C TRP A 40 10.27 4.67 -6.28
N ASN A 41 10.15 5.39 -7.38
CA ASN A 41 9.79 4.83 -8.68
C ASN A 41 11.00 4.32 -9.49
N VAL A 42 12.23 4.45 -8.97
CA VAL A 42 13.45 3.95 -9.63
C VAL A 42 13.69 2.49 -9.23
N ALA A 43 13.67 1.59 -10.21
CA ALA A 43 13.80 0.14 -10.03
C ALA A 43 15.09 -0.26 -9.29
N ASP A 44 16.22 0.38 -9.61
CA ASP A 44 17.53 0.17 -8.98
C ASP A 44 17.54 0.41 -7.46
N ASN A 45 16.53 1.11 -6.92
CA ASN A 45 16.39 1.34 -5.48
C ASN A 45 15.62 0.22 -4.76
N TRP A 46 15.22 -0.83 -5.46
CA TRP A 46 14.48 -1.97 -4.90
C TRP A 46 15.19 -3.29 -5.17
N GLU A 47 14.93 -4.27 -4.29
CA GLU A 47 15.29 -5.66 -4.49
C GLU A 47 14.02 -6.54 -4.37
N PRO A 48 13.64 -7.29 -5.42
CA PRO A 48 14.24 -7.29 -6.77
C PRO A 48 14.12 -5.91 -7.46
N GLU A 49 14.93 -5.69 -8.50
CA GLU A 49 15.09 -4.43 -9.25
C GLU A 49 13.80 -4.03 -10.01
N GLU A 50 12.76 -3.67 -9.27
CA GLU A 50 11.42 -3.32 -9.72
C GLU A 50 10.71 -2.53 -8.61
N ALA A 51 10.07 -1.40 -8.93
CA ALA A 51 9.29 -0.66 -7.94
C ALA A 51 7.99 -1.43 -7.57
N PRO A 52 7.54 -1.38 -6.30
CA PRO A 52 6.34 -2.06 -5.84
C PRO A 52 5.09 -1.68 -6.66
N GLY A 53 4.39 -2.71 -7.14
CA GLY A 53 3.13 -2.60 -7.85
C GLY A 53 1.91 -2.90 -6.98
N LEU A 54 0.76 -3.03 -7.64
CA LEU A 54 -0.53 -3.29 -7.00
C LEU A 54 -0.50 -4.60 -6.21
N GLY A 55 -0.72 -4.50 -4.89
CA GLY A 55 -0.78 -5.65 -3.99
C GLY A 55 0.58 -6.16 -3.53
N ASP A 56 1.68 -5.60 -4.03
CA ASP A 56 3.02 -5.91 -3.54
C ASP A 56 3.23 -5.36 -2.12
N THR A 57 4.17 -5.97 -1.41
CA THR A 57 4.65 -5.49 -0.11
C THR A 57 5.93 -4.69 -0.30
N ALA A 58 5.91 -3.41 0.07
CA ALA A 58 7.08 -2.55 0.12
C ALA A 58 7.69 -2.58 1.53
N ILE A 59 8.90 -3.11 1.66
CA ILE A 59 9.68 -3.09 2.90
C ILE A 59 10.62 -1.89 2.87
N ILE A 60 10.51 -1.01 3.85
CA ILE A 60 11.39 0.15 4.06
C ILE A 60 12.25 -0.11 5.30
N PRO A 61 13.53 -0.51 5.14
CA PRO A 61 14.42 -0.79 6.26
C PRO A 61 14.65 0.44 7.14
N ALA A 62 15.06 0.21 8.39
CA ALA A 62 15.45 1.31 9.27
C ALA A 62 16.64 2.10 8.69
N SER A 63 16.69 3.41 8.99
CA SER A 63 17.75 4.33 8.53
C SER A 63 17.82 4.57 7.02
N THR A 64 16.75 4.24 6.27
CA THR A 64 16.62 4.60 4.86
C THR A 64 15.47 5.57 4.65
N VAL A 65 15.55 6.41 3.61
CA VAL A 65 14.48 7.30 3.18
C VAL A 65 14.05 6.92 1.77
N ALA A 66 12.75 6.69 1.56
CA ALA A 66 12.13 6.48 0.26
C ALA A 66 11.20 7.65 -0.05
N ALA A 67 11.50 8.40 -1.10
CA ALA A 67 10.75 9.56 -1.55
C ALA A 67 9.72 9.17 -2.62
N VAL A 68 8.44 9.32 -2.29
CA VAL A 68 7.33 9.19 -3.23
C VAL A 68 7.21 10.51 -4.00
N VAL A 69 7.87 10.57 -5.16
CA VAL A 69 7.87 11.73 -6.07
C VAL A 69 6.84 11.61 -7.20
N TYR A 70 6.20 10.44 -7.30
CA TYR A 70 5.04 10.18 -8.14
C TYR A 70 4.05 9.31 -7.38
N ASN A 71 2.76 9.46 -7.68
CA ASN A 71 1.70 8.59 -7.16
C ASN A 71 2.09 7.11 -7.18
N THR A 72 1.98 6.49 -6.02
CA THR A 72 2.13 5.05 -5.88
C THR A 72 0.92 4.31 -6.45
N THR A 73 1.11 3.05 -6.82
CA THR A 73 -0.02 2.10 -6.80
C THR A 73 -0.29 1.68 -5.35
N SER A 74 -1.45 1.08 -5.07
CA SER A 74 -1.72 0.67 -3.68
C SER A 74 -0.84 -0.51 -3.27
N VAL A 75 -0.05 -0.31 -2.21
CA VAL A 75 0.93 -1.26 -1.68
C VAL A 75 0.60 -1.66 -0.25
N THR A 76 1.05 -2.84 0.17
CA THR A 76 1.17 -3.15 1.59
C THR A 76 2.50 -2.60 2.07
N LEU A 77 2.51 -1.72 3.07
CA LEU A 77 3.75 -1.11 3.57
C LEU A 77 4.25 -1.86 4.81
N ASP A 78 5.53 -2.19 4.85
CA ASP A 78 6.26 -2.56 6.07
C ASP A 78 7.36 -1.51 6.28
N CYS A 79 7.14 -0.55 7.18
CA CYS A 79 8.01 0.61 7.35
C CYS A 79 8.72 0.63 8.70
N SER A 80 10.05 0.59 8.66
CA SER A 80 10.95 0.87 9.79
C SER A 80 11.87 2.08 9.55
N GLY A 81 12.01 2.54 8.30
CA GLY A 81 12.72 3.76 7.89
C GLY A 81 11.78 4.94 7.68
N GLU A 82 11.94 5.71 6.62
CA GLU A 82 11.10 6.85 6.29
C GLU A 82 10.51 6.73 4.88
N VAL A 83 9.22 7.04 4.76
CA VAL A 83 8.58 7.31 3.46
C VAL A 83 8.16 8.76 3.44
N SER A 84 8.80 9.57 2.60
CA SER A 84 8.47 10.99 2.40
C SER A 84 7.63 11.14 1.14
N VAL A 85 6.44 11.73 1.24
CA VAL A 85 5.55 11.97 0.10
C VAL A 85 5.65 13.41 -0.35
N GLU A 86 6.02 13.63 -1.61
CA GLU A 86 6.14 14.99 -2.17
C GLU A 86 4.77 15.67 -2.31
N LEU A 87 4.77 17.00 -2.25
CA LEU A 87 3.55 17.80 -2.36
C LEU A 87 2.81 17.50 -3.68
N GLY A 88 1.54 17.12 -3.56
CA GLY A 88 0.68 16.79 -4.71
C GLY A 88 0.69 15.31 -5.10
N GLU A 89 1.56 14.51 -4.49
CA GLU A 89 1.66 13.07 -4.71
C GLU A 89 0.95 12.27 -3.60
N TYR A 90 0.67 11.00 -3.90
CA TYR A 90 -0.13 10.11 -3.06
C TYR A 90 0.57 8.78 -2.77
N LEU A 91 0.63 8.43 -1.49
CA LEU A 91 0.92 7.09 -1.01
C LEU A 91 -0.39 6.35 -0.69
N TYR A 92 -0.66 5.26 -1.41
CA TYR A 92 -1.84 4.43 -1.18
C TYR A 92 -1.47 3.15 -0.45
N LEU A 93 -2.08 2.94 0.72
CA LEU A 93 -1.88 1.75 1.53
C LEU A 93 -3.04 0.77 1.37
N THR A 94 -2.74 -0.51 1.24
CA THR A 94 -3.72 -1.60 1.19
C THR A 94 -3.25 -2.77 2.05
N GLY A 95 -4.11 -3.77 2.24
CA GLY A 95 -3.83 -4.93 3.08
C GLY A 95 -3.53 -4.54 4.53
N THR A 96 -2.76 -5.37 5.23
CA THR A 96 -2.25 -5.05 6.57
C THR A 96 -0.87 -4.41 6.46
N SER A 97 -0.84 -3.07 6.48
CA SER A 97 0.39 -2.27 6.50
C SER A 97 0.88 -2.04 7.93
N TYR A 98 2.17 -1.75 8.09
CA TYR A 98 2.84 -1.56 9.38
C TYR A 98 3.70 -0.29 9.38
N LEU A 99 3.41 0.62 10.29
CA LEU A 99 4.32 1.68 10.70
C LEU A 99 4.95 1.24 12.03
N LYS A 100 6.16 0.67 11.94
CA LYS A 100 6.91 0.14 13.08
C LYS A 100 7.69 1.27 13.74
N SER A 101 9.01 1.33 13.61
CA SER A 101 9.81 2.46 14.11
C SER A 101 9.95 3.61 13.11
N GLY A 102 9.26 3.51 11.97
CA GLY A 102 9.47 4.38 10.84
C GLY A 102 8.77 5.73 10.93
N LYS A 103 8.88 6.48 9.84
CA LYS A 103 8.26 7.79 9.67
C LYS A 103 7.50 7.85 8.36
N LEU A 104 6.26 8.32 8.39
CA LEU A 104 5.58 8.82 7.19
C LEU A 104 5.70 10.33 7.21
N SER A 105 6.26 10.91 6.16
CA SER A 105 6.57 12.34 6.12
C SER A 105 6.20 13.01 4.81
N GLY A 106 6.48 14.31 4.73
CA GLY A 106 6.31 15.11 3.53
C GLY A 106 4.98 15.84 3.47
N ASP A 107 4.77 16.57 2.38
CA ASP A 107 3.59 17.43 2.20
C ASP A 107 2.53 16.81 1.29
N GLY A 108 2.80 15.60 0.77
CA GLY A 108 1.83 14.79 0.02
C GLY A 108 0.89 13.99 0.90
N ASP A 109 -0.08 13.35 0.26
CA ASP A 109 -1.18 12.67 0.95
C ASP A 109 -0.88 11.18 1.16
N VAL A 110 -1.35 10.64 2.28
CA VAL A 110 -1.32 9.20 2.58
C VAL A 110 -2.75 8.72 2.79
N THR A 111 -3.17 7.68 2.08
CA THR A 111 -4.53 7.14 2.18
C THR A 111 -4.51 5.63 2.38
N ILE A 112 -5.18 5.14 3.43
CA ILE A 112 -5.50 3.72 3.59
C ILE A 112 -6.75 3.43 2.77
N ILE A 113 -6.64 2.54 1.79
CA ILE A 113 -7.69 2.21 0.81
C ILE A 113 -7.98 0.70 0.75
N VAL A 114 -9.04 0.33 0.03
CA VAL A 114 -9.56 -1.04 -0.13
C VAL A 114 -10.21 -1.56 1.15
N ASN A 115 -11.39 -2.18 1.02
CA ASN A 115 -12.11 -2.72 2.17
C ASN A 115 -11.23 -3.68 2.99
N ASP A 116 -11.35 -3.58 4.31
CA ASP A 116 -10.66 -4.41 5.30
C ASP A 116 -9.14 -4.18 5.39
N SER A 117 -8.59 -3.19 4.67
CA SER A 117 -7.20 -2.74 4.85
C SER A 117 -7.00 -2.02 6.18
N GLU A 118 -5.80 -2.12 6.72
CA GLU A 118 -5.43 -1.46 7.97
C GLU A 118 -3.96 -1.04 8.03
N LEU A 119 -3.69 0.04 8.76
CA LEU A 119 -2.33 0.41 9.18
C LEU A 119 -2.15 0.09 10.67
N GLN A 120 -1.24 -0.82 10.97
CA GLN A 120 -0.78 -1.15 12.32
C GLN A 120 0.35 -0.18 12.71
N TRP A 121 0.06 0.75 13.60
CA TRP A 121 0.99 1.78 14.06
C TRP A 121 1.50 1.45 15.47
N SER A 122 2.76 1.02 15.55
CA SER A 122 3.36 0.51 16.79
C SER A 122 4.47 1.41 17.35
N ARG A 123 5.15 2.25 16.56
CA ARG A 123 6.08 3.30 17.02
C ARG A 123 6.22 4.37 15.92
N GLY A 124 7.15 5.31 16.08
CA GLY A 124 7.49 6.26 15.03
C GLY A 124 6.51 7.42 14.92
N SER A 125 6.53 8.12 13.79
CA SER A 125 5.72 9.33 13.61
C SER A 125 5.10 9.48 12.21
N ILE A 126 4.02 10.23 12.15
CA ILE A 126 3.39 10.73 10.92
C ILE A 126 3.48 12.25 10.95
N GLU A 127 4.25 12.84 10.04
CA GLU A 127 4.59 14.26 10.10
C GLU A 127 4.51 14.94 8.75
N GLY A 128 3.72 16.00 8.61
CA GLY A 128 3.61 16.63 7.29
C GLY A 128 2.51 17.66 7.19
N ASN A 129 2.44 18.36 6.06
CA ASN A 129 1.32 19.24 5.75
C ASN A 129 0.22 18.59 4.90
N GLY A 130 0.47 17.39 4.38
CA GLY A 130 -0.49 16.61 3.63
C GLY A 130 -1.62 16.04 4.49
N THR A 131 -2.53 15.34 3.82
CA THR A 131 -3.69 14.68 4.42
C THR A 131 -3.37 13.22 4.72
N PHE A 132 -3.65 12.78 5.94
CA PHE A 132 -3.72 11.37 6.27
C PHE A 132 -5.19 10.91 6.28
N THR A 133 -5.56 10.05 5.33
CA THR A 133 -6.95 9.61 5.13
C THR A 133 -7.12 8.13 5.46
N VAL A 134 -8.17 7.82 6.23
CA VAL A 134 -8.63 6.46 6.50
C VAL A 134 -9.97 6.29 5.79
N ASP A 135 -9.98 5.59 4.64
CA ASP A 135 -11.20 5.43 3.85
C ASP A 135 -12.25 4.56 4.55
N ALA A 136 -13.48 4.59 4.02
CA ALA A 136 -14.58 3.76 4.51
C ALA A 136 -14.18 2.27 4.53
N ASN A 137 -14.53 1.58 5.62
CA ASN A 137 -14.20 0.17 5.85
C ASN A 137 -12.70 -0.13 5.92
N THR A 138 -11.86 0.87 6.19
CA THR A 138 -10.44 0.69 6.54
C THR A 138 -10.19 1.09 7.99
N ARG A 139 -9.00 0.77 8.52
CA ARG A 139 -8.68 0.98 9.94
C ARG A 139 -7.28 1.55 10.12
N LEU A 140 -7.15 2.52 11.02
CA LEU A 140 -5.88 2.82 11.68
C LEU A 140 -5.90 2.15 13.05
N VAL A 141 -4.92 1.28 13.31
CA VAL A 141 -4.80 0.53 14.57
C VAL A 141 -3.54 0.99 15.27
N ILE A 142 -3.69 1.57 16.45
CA ILE A 142 -2.54 1.97 17.29
C ILE A 142 -2.32 0.87 18.32
N ASP A 143 -1.13 0.26 18.31
CA ASP A 143 -0.83 -0.87 19.17
C ASP A 143 -0.75 -0.45 20.66
N ALA A 144 -1.29 -1.29 21.54
CA ALA A 144 -1.44 -0.97 22.95
C ALA A 144 -0.06 -0.85 23.63
N GLY A 145 0.21 0.31 24.23
CA GLY A 145 1.51 0.61 24.86
C GLY A 145 2.53 1.28 23.95
N SER A 146 2.11 1.69 22.75
CA SER A 146 2.93 2.42 21.80
C SER A 146 2.82 3.93 22.01
N ASP A 147 3.96 4.61 22.16
CA ASP A 147 4.03 6.07 22.04
C ASP A 147 4.19 6.42 20.56
N VAL A 148 3.14 7.04 20.00
CA VAL A 148 3.08 7.44 18.59
C VAL A 148 2.73 8.92 18.46
N GLY A 149 3.27 9.59 17.43
CA GLY A 149 3.09 11.02 17.23
C GLY A 149 2.58 11.36 15.83
N MET A 150 1.51 12.16 15.77
CA MET A 150 1.07 12.81 14.54
C MET A 150 1.21 14.31 14.69
N SER A 151 1.98 14.97 13.83
CA SER A 151 2.21 16.41 13.94
C SER A 151 2.36 17.09 12.60
N ARG A 152 2.06 18.38 12.56
CA ARG A 152 2.46 19.25 11.44
C ARG A 152 3.77 19.94 11.82
N PRO A 153 4.74 20.06 10.89
CA PRO A 153 5.91 20.90 11.13
C PRO A 153 5.48 22.36 11.34
N LEU A 154 6.14 23.04 12.29
CA LEU A 154 5.90 24.44 12.63
C LEU A 154 6.45 25.41 11.58
#